data_AF-A0A369I9N3-F1
#
_entry.id   AF-A0A369I9N3-F1
#
_cell.length_a   1.000
_cell.length_b   1.000
_cell.length_c   1.000
_cell.angle_alpha   90.00
_cell.angle_beta   90.00
_cell.angle_gamma   90.00
#
_symmetry.space_group_name_H-M   'P 1'
#
loop_
_entity.id
_entity.type
_entity.pdbx_description
1 polymer ?
#
loop_
_entity_poly.entity_id
_entity_poly.type
_entity_poly.pdbx_seq_one_letter_code
_entity_poly.pdbx_strand_id
1 'polypeptide(L)' 'MERQPTDRSSRIMRLIELIEQINGTLQIHRNDCAADRPEPDAFVIEQYEYRRSQYLGELAVLMQPLGVEIQWKNQNAA' A
#
# COMPACT_ATOMS: atom_id res chain seq x y z
N MET A 1 29.41 -1.46 -21.61
CA MET A 1 28.53 -2.17 -20.68
C MET A 1 27.79 -1.13 -19.86
N GLU A 2 26.62 -0.72 -20.33
CA GLU A 2 25.73 0.17 -19.57
C GLU A 2 25.24 -0.62 -18.36
N ARG A 3 25.62 -0.19 -17.15
CA ARG A 3 25.08 -0.77 -15.92
C ARG A 3 23.61 -0.38 -15.86
N GLN A 4 22.70 -1.33 -16.10
CA GLN A 4 21.30 -1.17 -15.72
C GLN A 4 21.24 -0.64 -14.28
N PRO A 5 20.65 0.53 -14.01
CA PRO A 5 20.49 0.98 -12.64
C PRO A 5 19.35 0.28 -11.85
N THR A 6 18.67 -0.75 -12.37
CA THR A 6 17.20 -0.64 -12.41
C THR A 6 16.26 -1.70 -11.80
N ASP A 7 16.67 -2.81 -11.16
CA ASP A 7 15.66 -3.84 -10.84
C ASP A 7 15.02 -3.75 -9.44
N ARG A 8 15.82 -3.77 -8.36
CA ARG A 8 15.26 -3.89 -7.00
C ARG A 8 14.93 -2.56 -6.33
N SER A 9 15.87 -1.61 -6.29
CA SER A 9 15.70 -0.35 -5.55
C SER A 9 14.60 0.53 -6.14
N SER A 10 14.53 0.61 -7.48
CA SER A 10 13.45 1.32 -8.18
C SER A 10 12.09 0.68 -7.92
N ARG A 11 12.03 -0.66 -7.87
CA ARG A 11 10.81 -1.40 -7.53
C ARG A 11 10.37 -1.17 -6.09
N ILE A 12 11.31 -1.14 -5.15
CA ILE A 12 11.06 -0.80 -3.74
C ILE A 12 10.48 0.62 -3.63
N MET A 13 11.12 1.62 -4.24
CA MET A 13 10.60 2.99 -4.24
C MET A 13 9.20 3.06 -4.85
N ARG A 14 8.99 2.38 -5.98
CA ARG A 14 7.68 2.36 -6.64
C ARG A 14 6.59 1.73 -5.79
N LEU A 15 6.90 0.64 -5.08
CA LEU A 15 5.95 0.00 -4.17
C LEU A 15 5.59 0.94 -3.02
N ILE A 16 6.57 1.63 -2.44
CA ILE A 16 6.33 2.63 -1.38
C ILE A 16 5.38 3.73 -1.86
N GLU A 17 5.65 4.33 -3.03
CA GLU A 17 4.78 5.36 -3.63
C GLU A 17 3.35 4.86 -3.83
N LEU A 18 3.19 3.64 -4.36
CA LEU A 18 1.87 3.06 -4.62
C LEU A 18 1.10 2.78 -3.31
N ILE A 19 1.80 2.33 -2.27
CA ILE A 19 1.22 2.12 -0.94
C ILE A 19 0.77 3.45 -0.35
N GLU A 20 1.58 4.50 -0.43
CA GLU A 20 1.25 5.83 0.06
C GLU A 20 0.05 6.41 -0.69
N GLN A 21 0.01 6.26 -2.01
CA GLN A 21 -1.12 6.70 -2.83
C GLN A 21 -2.42 5.98 -2.41
N ILE A 22 -2.38 4.66 -2.23
CA ILE A 22 -3.55 3.89 -1.79
C ILE A 22 -3.99 4.31 -0.38
N ASN A 23 -3.05 4.56 0.53
CA ASN A 23 -3.39 5.04 1.88
C ASN A 23 -4.11 6.39 1.84
N GLY A 24 -3.64 7.32 1.01
CA GLY A 24 -4.31 8.60 0.80
C GLY A 24 -5.72 8.44 0.23
N THR A 25 -5.88 7.58 -0.79
CA THR A 25 -7.20 7.30 -1.38
C THR A 25 -8.15 6.64 -0.36
N LEU A 26 -7.68 5.67 0.42
CA LEU A 26 -8.47 5.05 1.49
C LEU A 26 -8.87 6.07 2.56
N GLN A 27 -7.98 7.00 2.91
CA GLN A 27 -8.30 8.06 3.87
C GLN A 27 -9.41 8.97 3.35
N ILE A 28 -9.39 9.33 2.06
CA ILE A 28 -10.46 10.10 1.42
C ILE A 28 -11.78 9.31 1.47
N HIS A 29 -11.79 8.04 1.07
CA HIS A 29 -13.03 7.25 1.07
C HIS A 29 -13.59 7.00 2.47
N ARG A 30 -12.76 6.93 3.50
CA ARG A 30 -13.19 6.71 4.90
C ARG A 30 -13.59 7.99 5.62
N ASN A 31 -12.91 9.10 5.38
CA ASN A 31 -13.09 10.35 6.14
C ASN A 31 -13.93 11.39 5.40
N ASP A 32 -13.88 11.46 4.06
CA ASP A 32 -14.65 12.44 3.28
C ASP A 32 -16.08 11.95 2.99
N CYS A 33 -16.76 11.46 4.03
CA CYS A 33 -18.22 11.48 4.11
C CYS A 33 -18.67 12.94 4.33
N ALA A 34 -18.37 13.82 3.36
CA ALA A 34 -18.96 15.14 3.30
C ALA A 34 -20.48 14.98 3.15
N ALA A 35 -21.25 15.91 3.73
CA ALA A 35 -22.70 15.84 3.94
C ALA A 35 -23.58 15.48 2.72
N ASP A 36 -23.02 15.43 1.51
CA ASP A 36 -23.69 15.09 0.25
C ASP A 36 -23.15 13.80 -0.44
N ARG A 37 -22.27 13.02 0.21
CA ARG A 37 -21.82 11.73 -0.34
C ARG A 37 -22.56 10.55 0.30
N PRO A 38 -23.03 9.58 -0.51
CA PRO A 38 -23.50 8.31 0.02
C PRO A 38 -22.34 7.62 0.75
N GLU A 39 -22.67 6.75 1.69
CA GLU A 39 -21.74 6.00 2.56
C GLU A 39 -20.44 5.56 1.86
N PRO A 40 -19.34 5.40 2.62
CA PRO A 40 -18.08 4.88 2.08
C PRO A 40 -18.36 3.64 1.24
N ASP A 41 -17.96 3.66 -0.04
CA ASP A 41 -18.13 2.51 -0.91
C ASP A 41 -17.24 1.38 -0.37
N ALA A 42 -17.86 0.50 0.42
CA ALA A 42 -17.19 -0.59 1.13
C ALA A 42 -16.47 -1.52 0.14
N PHE A 43 -17.02 -1.70 -1.06
CA PHE A 43 -16.41 -2.49 -2.12
C PHE A 43 -15.15 -1.81 -2.67
N VAL A 44 -15.19 -0.50 -2.87
CA VAL A 44 -14.01 0.27 -3.30
C VAL A 44 -12.92 0.26 -2.21
N ILE A 45 -13.30 0.39 -0.94
CA ILE A 45 -12.36 0.29 0.19
C ILE A 45 -11.71 -1.09 0.22
N GLU A 46 -12.50 -2.16 0.11
CA GLU A 46 -11.99 -3.54 0.09
C GLU A 46 -11.01 -3.78 -1.08
N GLN A 47 -11.33 -3.27 -2.27
CA GLN A 47 -10.45 -3.34 -3.45
C GLN A 47 -9.09 -2.66 -3.19
N TYR A 48 -9.11 -1.45 -2.62
CA TYR A 48 -7.88 -0.72 -2.31
C TYR A 48 -7.09 -1.39 -1.19
N GLU A 49 -7.74 -1.92 -0.15
CA GLU A 49 -7.08 -2.69 0.90
C GLU A 49 -6.42 -3.96 0.37
N TYR A 50 -7.14 -4.70 -0.47
CA TYR A 50 -6.60 -5.87 -1.14
C TYR A 50 -5.36 -5.51 -1.96
N ARG A 51 -5.44 -4.46 -2.79
CA ARG A 51 -4.30 -4.01 -3.59
C ARG A 51 -3.12 -3.55 -2.74
N ARG A 52 -3.39 -2.84 -1.62
CA ARG A 52 -2.36 -2.46 -0.65
C ARG A 52 -1.65 -3.69 -0.11
N SER A 53 -2.39 -4.71 0.31
CA SER A 53 -1.82 -5.94 0.87
C SER A 53 -0.89 -6.67 -0.11
N GLN A 54 -1.23 -6.67 -1.41
CA GLN A 54 -0.37 -7.23 -2.46
C GLN A 54 0.96 -6.49 -2.55
N TYR A 55 0.95 -5.16 -2.60
CA TYR A 55 2.18 -4.36 -2.68
C TYR A 55 3.03 -4.45 -1.41
N LEU A 56 2.39 -4.53 -0.25
CA LEU A 56 3.07 -4.73 1.03
C LEU A 56 3.76 -6.10 1.10
N GLY A 57 3.10 -7.16 0.62
CA GLY A 57 3.70 -8.49 0.54
C GLY A 57 4.91 -8.52 -0.41
N GLU A 58 4.79 -7.88 -1.56
CA GLU A 58 5.90 -7.76 -2.52
C GLU A 58 7.07 -6.98 -1.92
N LEU A 59 6.81 -5.86 -1.25
CA LEU A 59 7.83 -5.06 -0.58
C LEU A 59 8.54 -5.88 0.51
N ALA A 60 7.81 -6.67 1.30
CA ALA A 60 8.38 -7.53 2.33
C ALA A 60 9.36 -8.55 1.74
N VAL A 61 9.02 -9.18 0.60
CA VAL A 61 9.92 -10.10 -0.11
C VAL A 61 11.20 -9.39 -0.58
N LEU A 62 11.09 -8.17 -1.10
CA LEU A 62 12.26 -7.41 -1.55
C LEU A 62 13.16 -6.93 -0.40
N MET A 63 12.58 -6.73 0.79
CA MET A 63 13.25 -6.29 2.01
C MET A 63 13.93 -7.42 2.79
N GLN A 64 13.43 -8.66 2.72
CA GLN A 64 14.01 -9.81 3.44
C GLN A 64 15.53 -9.99 3.25
N PRO A 65 16.09 -9.91 2.03
CA PRO A 65 17.54 -10.05 1.82
C PRO A 65 18.38 -8.93 2.43
N LEU A 66 17.75 -7.82 2.86
CA LEU A 66 18.40 -6.73 3.58
C LEU A 66 18.36 -6.92 5.10
N GLY A 67 17.80 -8.02 5.59
CA GLY A 67 17.58 -8.26 7.02
C GLY A 67 16.48 -7.38 7.61
N VAL A 68 15.62 -6.80 6.76
CA VAL A 68 14.49 -5.97 7.19
C VAL A 68 13.22 -6.81 7.20
N GLU A 69 12.65 -7.01 8.38
CA GLU A 69 11.34 -7.63 8.55
C GLU A 69 10.27 -6.54 8.65
N ILE A 70 9.24 -6.64 7.81
CA ILE A 70 8.10 -5.73 7.88
C ILE A 70 7.01 -6.35 8.74
N GLN A 71 6.76 -5.78 9.91
CA GLN A 71 5.68 -6.20 10.80
C GLN A 71 4.43 -5.35 10.59
N TRP A 72 3.33 -6.01 10.24
CA TRP A 72 2.03 -5.36 10.11
C TRP A 72 1.30 -5.41 11.44
N LYS A 73 1.09 -4.26 12.08
CA LYS A 73 0.09 -4.16 13.14
C LYS A 73 -1.29 -4.12 12.48
N ASN A 74 -2.00 -5.25 12.50
CA ASN A 74 -3.44 -5.24 12.25
C ASN A 74 -4.10 -4.43 13.36
N GLN A 75 -4.51 -3.20 13.06
CA GLN A 75 -5.19 -2.33 14.02
C GLN A 75 -6.66 -2.72 14.25
N ASN A 76 -7.17 -3.76 13.56
CA ASN A 76 -8.57 -4.23 13.64
C ASN A 76 -8.75 -5.52 14.46
N ALA A 77 -7.78 -5.89 15.32
CA ALA A 77 -7.97 -6.97 16.29
C ALA A 77 -8.28 -6.38 17.67
N ALA A 78 -9.51 -5.87 17.83
CA ALA A 78 -10.12 -5.54 19.12
C ALA A 78 -11.63 -5.72 19.03
#